data_AF-A0A9E0T574-F1
#
_entry.id   AF-A0A9E0T574-F1
#
_cell.length_a   1.000
_cell.length_b   1.000
_cell.length_c   1.000
_cell.angle_alpha   90.00
_cell.angle_beta   90.00
_cell.angle_gamma   90.00
#
_symmetry.space_group_name_H-M   'P 1'
#
loop_
_entity.id
_entity.type
_entity.pdbx_description
1 polymer ?
#
loop_
_entity_poly.entity_id
_entity_poly.type
_entity_poly.pdbx_seq_one_letter_code
_entity_poly.pdbx_strand_id
1 'polypeptide(L)'
;MRVFDVSPSARGPLAIEISSALGRRRAARVVEAIPGAHIKRRPKLIARLDQEVFCEFELEGQQFNIWEPHGSSGRYWIGPSSGKKTPVLLRVRQAFIDHKTPARRGIARWITKA
;
A
#
# COMPACT_ATOMS: atom_id res chain seq x y z
N MET A 1 1.54 -4.05 -9.52
CA MET A 1 2.07 -5.32 -8.92
C MET A 1 0.94 -6.36 -8.78
N ARG A 2 1.20 -7.60 -8.31
CA ARG A 2 0.09 -8.53 -8.02
C ARG A 2 -0.66 -8.07 -6.77
N VAL A 3 -1.98 -7.97 -6.88
CA VAL A 3 -2.90 -7.61 -5.80
C VAL A 3 -3.88 -8.75 -5.63
N PHE A 4 -4.14 -9.17 -4.39
CA PHE A 4 -5.09 -10.24 -4.07
C PHE A 4 -6.30 -9.64 -3.37
N ASP A 5 -7.49 -10.09 -3.74
CA ASP A 5 -8.72 -9.63 -3.11
C ASP A 5 -9.04 -10.51 -1.90
N VAL A 6 -9.25 -9.90 -0.73
CA VAL A 6 -9.72 -10.58 0.48
C VAL A 6 -11.23 -10.42 0.52
N SER A 7 -11.96 -11.50 0.23
CA SER A 7 -13.41 -11.46 0.10
C SER A 7 -14.04 -12.60 0.92
N PRO A 8 -14.80 -12.31 1.98
CA PRO A 8 -15.59 -13.34 2.67
C PRO A 8 -16.79 -13.81 1.84
N SER A 9 -17.15 -13.10 0.76
CA SER A 9 -18.26 -13.42 -0.14
C SER A 9 -18.05 -12.79 -1.53
N ALA A 10 -18.77 -13.28 -2.54
CA ALA A 10 -18.64 -12.85 -3.95
C ALA A 10 -18.96 -11.36 -4.22
N ARG A 11 -19.54 -10.62 -3.27
CA ARG A 11 -19.93 -9.21 -3.44
C ARG A 11 -18.77 -8.23 -3.20
N GLY A 12 -17.66 -8.40 -3.92
CA GLY A 12 -16.48 -7.53 -3.87
C GLY A 12 -15.58 -7.68 -2.63
N PRO A 13 -14.36 -7.10 -2.67
CA PRO A 13 -13.38 -7.26 -1.60
C PRO A 13 -13.75 -6.50 -0.33
N LEU A 14 -13.46 -7.14 0.81
CA LEU A 14 -13.39 -6.49 2.11
C LEU A 14 -12.06 -5.73 2.28
N ALA A 15 -11.00 -6.30 1.73
CA ALA A 15 -9.65 -5.77 1.76
C ALA A 15 -8.86 -6.28 0.57
N ILE A 16 -7.64 -5.78 0.42
CA ILE A 16 -6.67 -6.31 -0.54
C ILE A 16 -5.39 -6.70 0.18
N GLU A 17 -4.65 -7.60 -0.44
CA GLU A 17 -3.30 -7.95 -0.03
C GLU A 17 -2.29 -7.66 -1.14
N ILE A 18 -1.12 -7.19 -0.73
CA ILE A 18 0.04 -6.98 -1.60
C ILE A 18 1.27 -7.66 -1.01
N SER A 19 2.29 -7.92 -1.83
CA SER A 19 3.55 -8.48 -1.33
C SER A 19 4.26 -7.54 -0.35
N SER A 20 4.69 -8.06 0.79
CA SER A 20 5.48 -7.30 1.77
C SER A 20 6.87 -6.92 1.26
N ALA A 21 7.36 -7.56 0.17
CA ALA A 21 8.60 -7.20 -0.51
C ALA A 21 8.59 -5.78 -1.10
N LEU A 22 7.41 -5.15 -1.26
CA LEU A 22 7.31 -3.74 -1.59
C LEU A 22 7.95 -2.84 -0.51
N GLY A 23 7.86 -3.25 0.75
CA GLY A 23 8.33 -2.52 1.92
C GLY A 23 7.36 -1.43 2.38
N ARG A 24 7.26 -1.26 3.71
CA ARG A 24 6.30 -0.36 4.39
C ARG A 24 6.29 1.07 3.84
N ARG A 25 7.47 1.67 3.61
CA ARG A 25 7.59 3.05 3.12
C ARG A 25 7.07 3.22 1.69
N ARG A 26 7.31 2.23 0.82
CA ARG A 26 6.81 2.30 -0.56
C ARG A 26 5.31 2.06 -0.58
N ALA A 27 4.78 1.13 0.23
CA ALA A 27 3.35 0.94 0.37
C ALA A 27 2.63 2.25 0.76
N ALA A 28 3.15 2.96 1.77
CA ALA A 28 2.62 4.27 2.16
C ALA A 28 2.70 5.32 1.03
N ARG A 29 3.80 5.35 0.25
CA ARG A 29 3.95 6.26 -0.90
C ARG A 29 2.97 5.98 -2.04
N VAL A 30 2.62 4.71 -2.29
CA VAL A 30 1.60 4.38 -3.31
C VAL A 30 0.26 5.00 -2.92
N VAL A 31 -0.12 4.85 -1.66
CA VAL A 31 -1.37 5.42 -1.15
C VAL A 31 -1.34 6.94 -1.15
N GLU A 32 -0.22 7.55 -0.74
CA GLU A 32 -0.05 9.00 -0.77
C GLU A 32 -0.18 9.60 -2.17
N ALA A 33 0.17 8.84 -3.21
CA ALA A 33 0.03 9.27 -4.60
C ALA A 33 -1.41 9.23 -5.13
N ILE A 34 -2.37 8.69 -4.37
CA ILE A 34 -3.77 8.65 -4.76
C ILE A 34 -4.38 10.06 -4.60
N PRO A 35 -4.96 10.66 -5.65
CA PRO A 35 -5.60 11.97 -5.53
C PRO A 35 -6.71 11.97 -4.47
N GLY A 36 -6.58 12.87 -3.48
CA GLY A 36 -7.48 13.01 -2.34
C GLY A 36 -7.15 12.12 -1.13
N ALA A 37 -6.05 11.36 -1.17
CA ALA A 37 -5.60 10.61 -0.01
C ALA A 37 -4.87 11.51 0.99
N HIS A 38 -5.18 11.34 2.27
CA HIS A 38 -4.54 12.04 3.38
C HIS A 38 -3.90 11.03 4.33
N ILE A 39 -2.56 10.99 4.35
CA ILE A 39 -1.84 10.12 5.29
C ILE A 39 -1.99 10.66 6.72
N LYS A 40 -2.54 9.85 7.62
CA LYS A 40 -2.67 10.15 9.06
C LYS A 40 -1.50 9.60 9.86
N ARG A 41 -0.96 8.45 9.45
CA ARG A 41 0.20 7.81 10.07
C ARG A 41 1.14 7.25 9.01
N ARG A 42 2.44 7.56 9.15
CA ARG A 42 3.51 7.02 8.29
C ARG A 42 4.30 5.92 8.99
N PRO A 43 4.93 4.99 8.23
CA PRO A 43 5.86 4.02 8.80
C PRO A 43 7.06 4.72 9.42
N LYS A 44 7.48 4.30 10.62
CA LYS A 44 8.68 4.84 11.30
C LYS A 44 9.97 4.46 10.54
N LEU A 45 11.00 5.30 10.65
CA LEU A 45 12.32 5.06 10.05
C LEU A 45 12.95 3.78 10.57
N ILE A 46 12.92 3.60 11.90
CA ILE A 46 13.31 2.41 12.62
C ILE A 46 12.01 1.77 13.11
N ALA A 47 11.53 0.79 12.36
CA ALA A 47 10.34 0.05 12.75
C ALA A 47 10.72 -0.89 13.90
N ARG A 48 10.00 -0.80 15.02
CA ARG A 48 9.93 -1.94 15.93
C ARG A 48 9.06 -3.01 15.24
N LEU A 49 9.43 -4.28 15.42
CA LEU A 49 8.73 -5.43 14.86
C LEU A 49 7.28 -5.55 15.37
N ASP A 50 6.94 -4.83 16.46
CA ASP A 50 5.64 -4.80 17.13
C ASP A 50 4.57 -3.90 16.47
N GLN A 51 4.94 -3.06 15.49
CA GLN A 51 3.96 -2.24 14.78
C GLN A 51 3.31 -3.05 13.67
N GLU A 52 2.24 -3.76 14.04
CA GLU A 52 1.35 -4.46 13.10
C GLU A 52 0.78 -3.46 12.10
N VAL A 53 0.08 -2.43 12.58
CA VAL A 53 -0.37 -1.29 11.77
C VAL A 53 0.76 -0.26 11.63
N PHE A 54 1.18 0.00 10.39
CA PHE A 54 2.29 0.92 10.11
C PHE A 54 1.91 2.11 9.23
N CYS A 55 0.73 2.11 8.62
CA CYS A 55 0.22 3.23 7.83
C CYS A 55 -1.28 3.36 8.05
N GLU A 56 -1.74 4.59 8.28
CA GLU A 56 -3.16 4.93 8.39
C GLU A 56 -3.41 6.14 7.48
N PHE A 57 -4.52 6.14 6.77
CA PHE A 57 -4.85 7.19 5.82
C PHE A 57 -6.36 7.32 5.64
N GLU A 58 -6.77 8.44 5.07
CA GLU A 58 -8.14 8.76 4.74
C GLU A 58 -8.26 9.00 3.23
N LEU A 59 -9.34 8.51 2.62
CA LEU A 59 -9.69 8.77 1.23
C LEU A 59 -11.20 8.87 1.13
N GLU A 60 -11.71 9.97 0.58
CA GLU A 60 -13.16 10.24 0.46
C GLU A 60 -13.92 10.08 1.80
N GLY A 61 -13.33 10.58 2.91
CA GLY A 61 -13.92 10.48 4.25
C GLY A 61 -13.84 9.09 4.88
N GLN A 62 -13.31 8.08 4.17
CA GLN A 62 -13.14 6.72 4.69
C GLN A 62 -11.73 6.50 5.22
N GLN A 63 -11.63 6.00 6.46
CA GLN A 63 -10.36 5.59 7.07
C GLN A 63 -9.93 4.19 6.64
N PHE A 64 -8.64 4.06 6.34
CA PHE A 64 -7.97 2.83 5.95
C PHE A 64 -6.68 2.64 6.75
N ASN A 65 -6.24 1.39 6.83
CA ASN A 65 -4.93 1.06 7.39
C ASN A 65 -4.18 0.04 6.52
N ILE A 66 -2.85 0.00 6.72
CA ILE A 66 -1.97 -1.02 6.19
C ILE A 66 -1.26 -1.69 7.36
N TRP A 67 -1.35 -3.02 7.40
CA TRP A 67 -0.72 -3.83 8.43
C TRP A 67 -0.22 -5.16 7.90
N GLU A 68 0.67 -5.81 8.64
CA GLU A 68 1.27 -7.10 8.29
C GLU A 68 0.71 -8.21 9.20
N PRO A 69 -0.12 -9.14 8.68
CA PRO A 69 -0.61 -10.25 9.48
C PRO A 69 0.52 -11.21 9.83
N HIS A 70 0.85 -11.26 11.12
CA HIS A 70 1.73 -12.24 11.78
C HIS A 70 3.04 -12.57 11.04
N GLY A 71 3.79 -11.58 10.54
CA GLY A 71 5.22 -11.66 10.16
C GLY A 71 5.69 -12.71 9.12
N SER A 72 4.87 -13.69 8.76
CA SER A 72 5.21 -14.86 7.94
C SER A 72 4.35 -14.98 6.68
N SER A 73 3.25 -14.20 6.59
CA SER A 73 2.35 -14.21 5.44
C SER A 73 3.01 -13.69 4.16
N GLY A 74 4.11 -12.93 4.27
CA GLY A 74 4.77 -12.29 3.14
C GLY A 74 3.90 -11.24 2.45
N ARG A 75 2.85 -10.76 3.13
CA ARG A 75 1.84 -9.87 2.58
C ARG A 75 1.47 -8.76 3.55
N TYR A 76 1.13 -7.61 2.99
CA TYR A 76 0.47 -6.54 3.72
C TYR A 76 -1.02 -6.57 3.41
N TRP A 77 -1.82 -6.50 4.46
CA TRP A 77 -3.24 -6.29 4.39
C TRP A 77 -3.53 -4.79 4.29
N ILE A 78 -4.45 -4.42 3.40
CA ILE A 78 -4.89 -3.03 3.21
C ILE A 78 -6.41 -3.03 3.14
N GLY A 79 -7.04 -2.22 3.98
CA GLY A 79 -8.49 -2.15 3.98
C GLY A 79 -9.06 -1.12 4.95
N PRO A 80 -10.39 -0.98 4.96
CA PRO A 80 -11.09 0.01 5.76
C PRO A 80 -10.92 -0.30 7.24
N SER A 81 -10.60 0.72 8.04
CA SER A 81 -10.41 0.56 9.49
C SER A 81 -11.71 0.13 10.20
N SER A 82 -12.87 0.36 9.58
CA SER A 82 -14.18 -0.08 10.07
C SER A 82 -14.44 -1.58 9.88
N GLY A 83 -13.61 -2.28 9.09
CA GLY A 83 -13.86 -3.67 8.71
C GLY A 83 -15.08 -3.87 7.80
N LYS A 84 -15.66 -2.80 7.24
CA LYS A 84 -16.81 -2.87 6.32
C LYS A 84 -16.36 -2.68 4.88
N LYS A 85 -17.03 -3.36 3.93
CA LYS A 85 -16.79 -3.15 2.50
C LYS A 85 -17.09 -1.72 2.10
N THR A 86 -16.32 -1.19 1.16
CA THR A 86 -16.54 0.13 0.56
C THR A 86 -16.08 0.14 -0.90
N PRO A 87 -16.80 0.81 -1.82
CA PRO A 87 -16.34 0.97 -3.20
C PRO A 87 -15.02 1.77 -3.29
N VAL A 88 -14.71 2.61 -2.29
CA VAL A 88 -13.46 3.41 -2.23
C VAL A 88 -12.22 2.51 -2.23
N LEU A 89 -12.32 1.29 -1.70
CA LEU A 89 -11.24 0.30 -1.72
C LEU A 89 -10.78 -0.04 -3.15
N LEU A 90 -11.66 0.06 -4.15
CA LEU A 90 -11.30 -0.22 -5.54
C LEU A 90 -10.32 0.84 -6.10
N ARG A 91 -10.37 2.09 -5.63
CA ARG A 91 -9.38 3.12 -5.99
C ARG A 91 -8.00 2.77 -5.40
N VAL A 92 -7.97 2.32 -4.15
CA VAL A 92 -6.74 1.88 -3.48
C VAL A 92 -6.16 0.67 -4.21
N ARG A 93 -7.00 -0.32 -4.55
CA ARG A 93 -6.62 -1.50 -5.34
C ARG A 93 -6.00 -1.10 -6.67
N GLN A 94 -6.66 -0.21 -7.41
CA GLN A 94 -6.21 0.25 -8.71
C GLN A 94 -4.84 0.93 -8.62
N ALA A 95 -4.60 1.76 -7.59
CA ALA A 95 -3.31 2.40 -7.37
C ALA A 95 -2.16 1.39 -7.19
N PHE A 96 -2.37 0.28 -6.48
CA PHE A 96 -1.36 -0.78 -6.35
C PHE A 96 -1.17 -1.61 -7.62
N ILE A 97 -2.23 -1.80 -8.42
CA ILE A 97 -2.14 -2.43 -9.74
C ILE A 97 -1.26 -1.57 -10.65
N ASP A 98 -1.58 -0.28 -10.73
CA ASP A 98 -0.92 0.70 -11.61
C ASP A 98 0.48 1.08 -11.13
N HIS A 99 0.82 0.81 -9.87
CA HIS A 99 2.17 0.97 -9.36
C HIS A 99 3.14 0.05 -10.12
N LYS A 100 3.78 0.63 -11.13
CA LYS A 100 4.99 0.12 -11.76
C LYS A 100 6.17 0.52 -10.88
N THR A 101 6.95 -0.45 -10.44
CA THR A 101 8.26 -0.16 -9.86
C THR A 101 9.05 0.61 -10.93
N PRO A 102 9.49 1.86 -10.68
CA PRO A 102 10.37 2.51 -11.64
C PRO A 102 11.59 1.61 -11.84
N ALA A 103 11.91 1.29 -13.10
CA ALA A 103 13.15 0.61 -13.44
C ALA A 103 14.29 1.36 -12.73
N ARG A 104 15.18 0.64 -12.05
CA ARG A 104 16.35 1.25 -11.41
C ARG A 104 16.99 2.16 -12.46
N ARG A 105 17.01 3.48 -12.23
CA ARG A 105 17.76 4.40 -13.09
C ARG A 105 19.21 3.95 -13.02
N GLY A 106 19.66 3.24 -14.06
CA GLY A 106 21.07 2.97 -14.28
C GLY A 106 21.78 4.31 -14.32
N ILE A 107 22.91 4.40 -13.62
CA ILE A 107 23.80 5.55 -13.67
C ILE A 107 24.37 5.60 -15.09
N ALA A 108 23.67 6.26 -16.01
CA ALA A 108 24.23 6.63 -17.30
C ALA A 108 25.10 7.87 -17.08
N ARG A 109 26.37 7.59 -16.79
CA ARG A 109 27.49 8.52 -16.72
C ARG A 109 27.65 9.16 -18.10
N TRP A 110 27.27 10.42 -18.26
CA TRP A 110 27.57 11.18 -19.47
C TRP A 110 29.07 11.53 -19.47
N ILE A 111 29.81 10.98 -20.41
CA ILE A 111 31.14 11.47 -20.79
C ILE A 111 30.90 12.57 -21.83
N THR A 112 31.14 13.82 -21.45
CA THR A 112 31.34 14.92 -22.41
C THR A 112 32.64 14.64 -23.18
N LYS A 113 32.56 14.50 -24.51
CA LYS A 113 33.74 14.61 -25.37
C LYS A 113 34.06 16.09 -25.57
N ALA A 114 35.34 16.42 -25.36
CA ALA A 114 35.99 17.65 -25.77
C ALA A 114 36.13 17.72 -27.30
#